data_AF-A0A8S3W7B2-F1
#
_entry.id   AF-A0A8S3W7B2-F1
#
_cell.length_a   1.000
_cell.length_b   1.000
_cell.length_c   1.000
_cell.angle_alpha   90.00
_cell.angle_beta   90.00
_cell.angle_gamma   90.00
#
_symmetry.space_group_name_H-M   'P 1'
#
loop_
_entity.id
_entity.type
_entity.pdbx_description
1 polymer ?
#
loop_
_entity_poly.entity_id
_entity_poly.type
_entity_poly.pdbx_seq_one_letter_code
_entity_poly.pdbx_strand_id
1 'polypeptide(L)'
;MLILPVVRTARPERLSLEGNWRVNGVGRNVSHSFGYGLLDAAGMVRLARSWRTVPPQRRCELAAPRPQRAVPPRSSVTLQVCSN
;
A
#
# COMPACT_ATOMS: atom_id res chain seq x y z
N MET A 1 -16.70 2.12 -6.36
CA MET A 1 -15.26 1.89 -6.07
C MET A 1 -14.88 2.68 -4.83
N LEU A 2 -14.82 2.03 -3.65
CA LEU A 2 -14.64 2.67 -2.32
C LEU A 2 -13.17 2.64 -1.80
N ILE A 3 -12.23 2.09 -2.55
CA ILE A 3 -10.86 1.82 -2.06
C ILE A 3 -10.06 3.12 -1.87
N LEU A 4 -10.24 4.12 -2.74
CA LEU A 4 -9.50 5.38 -2.67
C LEU A 4 -9.92 6.30 -1.49
N PRO A 5 -11.22 6.39 -1.15
CA PRO A 5 -11.65 7.04 0.08
C PRO A 5 -10.94 6.51 1.32
N VAL A 6 -10.79 5.19 1.45
CA VAL A 6 -10.09 4.55 2.58
C VAL A 6 -8.64 5.04 2.67
N VAL A 7 -7.90 4.99 1.56
CA VAL A 7 -6.50 5.46 1.51
C VAL A 7 -6.37 6.93 1.93
N ARG A 8 -7.38 7.75 1.61
CA ARG A 8 -7.37 9.19 1.88
C ARG A 8 -7.73 9.56 3.31
N THR A 9 -8.65 8.82 3.93
CA THR A 9 -9.26 9.18 5.22
C THR A 9 -8.79 8.31 6.38
N ALA A 10 -8.14 7.17 6.11
CA ALA A 10 -7.65 6.29 7.17
C ALA A 10 -6.63 6.99 8.08
N ARG A 11 -6.65 6.56 9.34
CA ARG A 11 -5.89 7.18 10.44
C ARG A 11 -4.89 6.19 11.01
N PRO A 12 -3.58 6.46 10.93
CA PRO A 12 -2.56 5.58 11.49
C PRO A 12 -2.47 5.67 13.01
N GLU A 13 -3.07 6.69 13.63
CA GLU A 13 -2.96 6.92 15.08
C GLU A 13 -3.62 5.80 15.89
N ARG A 14 -3.08 5.55 17.09
CA ARG A 14 -3.62 4.61 18.10
C ARG A 14 -3.60 3.14 17.70
N LEU A 15 -2.92 2.80 16.61
CA LEU A 15 -2.56 1.44 16.24
C LEU A 15 -1.11 1.20 16.70
N SER A 16 -0.85 0.02 17.27
CA SER A 16 0.36 -0.36 18.02
C SER A 16 1.68 0.33 17.57
N LEU A 17 2.53 0.67 18.53
CA LEU A 17 3.90 1.18 18.32
C LEU A 17 4.78 0.19 17.53
N GLU A 18 4.48 -1.12 17.60
CA GLU A 18 5.16 -2.16 16.81
C GLU A 18 4.75 -2.18 15.34
N GLY A 19 3.71 -1.42 14.96
CA GLY A 19 3.39 -1.20 13.57
C GLY A 19 4.61 -0.56 12.91
N ASN A 20 5.34 -1.33 12.12
CA ASN A 20 6.50 -0.85 11.35
C ASN A 20 6.01 0.15 10.27
N TRP A 21 5.62 1.34 10.70
CA TRP A 21 5.09 2.41 9.87
C TRP A 21 6.21 2.96 8.99
N ARG A 22 5.94 3.04 7.69
CA ARG A 22 6.83 3.64 6.70
C ARG A 22 6.08 4.70 5.92
N VAL A 23 6.75 5.81 5.67
CA VAL A 23 6.24 6.87 4.81
C VAL A 23 6.45 6.43 3.35
N ASN A 24 5.39 6.43 2.55
CA ASN A 24 5.45 6.09 1.12
C ASN A 24 5.84 7.31 0.25
N GLY A 25 5.94 7.11 -1.07
CA GLY A 25 6.35 8.17 -2.01
C GLY A 25 5.43 9.39 -2.11
N VAL A 26 4.23 9.34 -1.52
CA VAL A 26 3.30 10.48 -1.44
C VAL A 26 3.16 11.04 -0.01
N GLY A 27 4.07 10.66 0.90
CA GLY A 27 4.11 11.21 2.25
C GLY A 27 3.10 10.61 3.24
N ARG A 28 2.50 9.44 2.95
CA ARG A 28 1.53 8.79 3.85
C ARG A 28 2.15 7.62 4.61
N ASN A 29 1.78 7.47 5.87
CA ASN A 29 2.16 6.33 6.70
C ASN A 29 1.44 5.05 6.25
N VAL A 30 2.20 3.98 6.06
CA VAL A 30 1.71 2.65 5.72
C VAL A 30 2.39 1.62 6.61
N SER A 31 1.61 0.66 7.13
CA SER A 31 2.09 -0.49 7.88
C SER A 31 1.74 -1.78 7.14
N HIS A 32 2.63 -2.77 7.22
CA HIS A 32 2.34 -4.11 6.70
C HIS A 32 1.17 -4.79 7.43
N SER A 33 0.98 -4.48 8.71
CA SER A 33 -0.10 -5.05 9.53
C SER A 33 -1.41 -4.29 9.38
N PHE A 34 -1.35 -2.98 9.14
CA PHE A 34 -2.52 -2.09 9.24
C PHE A 34 -2.85 -1.32 7.97
N GLY A 35 -2.09 -1.47 6.89
CA GLY A 35 -2.27 -0.66 5.67
C GLY A 35 -2.13 0.83 5.99
N TYR A 36 -3.13 1.64 5.61
CA TYR A 36 -3.18 3.08 5.91
C TYR A 36 -3.73 3.41 7.32
N GLY A 37 -4.11 2.40 8.10
CA GLY A 37 -4.64 2.56 9.45
C GLY A 37 -6.15 2.38 9.56
N LEU A 38 -6.73 2.88 10.65
CA LEU A 38 -8.12 2.68 11.01
C LEU A 38 -9.05 3.45 10.06
N LEU A 39 -10.16 2.83 9.68
CA LEU A 39 -11.15 3.42 8.79
C LEU A 39 -11.91 4.57 9.47
N ASP A 40 -11.88 5.77 8.88
CA ASP A 40 -12.69 6.92 9.31
C ASP A 40 -14.00 6.99 8.51
N ALA A 41 -15.08 6.43 9.06
CA ALA A 41 -16.38 6.38 8.40
C ALA A 41 -16.93 7.79 8.08
N ALA A 42 -16.80 8.75 9.01
CA ALA A 42 -17.25 10.11 8.80
C ALA A 42 -16.40 10.84 7.75
N GLY A 43 -15.08 10.61 7.74
CA GLY A 43 -14.17 11.05 6.69
C GLY A 43 -14.56 10.51 5.33
N MET A 44 -14.83 9.20 5.23
CA MET A 44 -15.23 8.55 3.98
C MET A 44 -16.52 9.12 3.40
N VAL A 45 -17.56 9.29 4.23
CA VAL A 45 -18.85 9.83 3.79
C VAL A 45 -18.70 11.29 3.34
N ARG A 46 -17.94 12.11 4.06
CA ARG A 46 -17.68 13.50 3.66
C ARG A 46 -16.92 13.58 2.33
N LEU A 47 -15.88 12.76 2.16
CA LEU A 47 -15.10 12.72 0.93
C LEU A 47 -15.93 12.19 -0.25
N ALA A 48 -16.80 11.21 -0.03
CA ALA A 48 -17.64 10.62 -1.07
C ALA A 48 -18.56 11.65 -1.76
N ARG A 49 -19.05 12.65 -1.02
CA ARG A 49 -19.96 13.69 -1.54
C ARG A 49 -19.36 14.54 -2.66
N SER A 50 -18.04 14.70 -2.68
CA SER A 50 -17.31 15.50 -3.69
C SER A 50 -16.35 14.64 -4.51
N TRP A 51 -16.48 13.32 -4.42
CA TRP A 51 -15.57 12.39 -5.06
C TRP A 51 -15.72 12.42 -6.58
N ARG A 52 -14.61 12.64 -7.29
CA ARG A 52 -14.54 12.48 -8.73
C ARG A 52 -14.05 11.07 -9.06
N THR A 53 -14.80 10.37 -9.92
CA THR A 53 -14.42 9.04 -10.41
C THR A 53 -13.03 9.08 -11.05
N VAL A 54 -12.21 8.08 -10.74
CA VAL A 54 -10.86 7.97 -11.31
C VAL A 54 -10.91 7.49 -12.76
N PRO A 55 -9.86 7.77 -13.55
CA PRO A 55 -9.72 7.19 -14.88
C PRO A 55 -9.77 5.65 -14.87
N PRO A 56 -10.04 5.01 -16.02
CA PRO A 56 -9.98 3.56 -16.15
C PRO A 56 -8.64 2.98 -15.65
N GLN A 57 -8.71 1.84 -14.96
CA GLN A 57 -7.52 1.14 -14.50
C GLN A 57 -6.64 0.74 -15.69
N ARG A 58 -5.35 1.09 -15.64
CA ARG A 58 -4.34 0.59 -16.58
C ARG A 58 -3.55 -0.52 -15.91
N ARG A 59 -3.21 -1.56 -16.67
CA ARG A 59 -2.29 -2.62 -16.24
C ARG A 59 -1.00 -2.50 -17.06
N CYS A 60 0.14 -2.43 -16.38
CA CYS A 60 1.46 -2.47 -17.00
C CYS A 60 2.16 -3.73 -16.48
N GLU A 61 2.60 -4.59 -17.39
CA GLU A 61 3.27 -5.85 -17.06
C GLU A 61 4.72 -5.75 -17.55
N LEU A 62 5.65 -6.03 -16.65
CA LEU A 62 7.08 -6.11 -16.93
C LEU A 62 7.55 -7.52 -16.64
N ALA A 63 8.32 -8.10 -17.56
CA ALA A 63 8.94 -9.39 -17.34
C ALA A 63 10.12 -9.23 -16.37
N ALA A 64 9.98 -9.73 -15.16
CA ALA A 64 11.11 -9.92 -14.24
C ALA A 64 11.67 -11.34 -14.44
N PRO A 65 13.00 -11.52 -14.52
CA PRO A 65 13.60 -12.83 -14.44
C PRO A 65 13.12 -13.53 -13.16
N ARG A 66 12.60 -14.76 -13.29
CA ARG A 66 12.22 -15.63 -12.16
C ARG A 66 13.28 -16.73 -12.02
N PRO A 67 14.47 -16.43 -11.49
CA PRO A 67 15.44 -17.49 -11.26
C PRO A 67 14.83 -18.49 -10.26
N GLN A 68 14.78 -19.76 -10.65
CA GLN A 68 14.47 -20.84 -9.71
C GLN A 68 15.65 -20.97 -8.76
N ARG A 69 15.58 -20.27 -7.62
CA ARG A 69 16.59 -20.34 -6.57
C ARG A 69 15.94 -20.95 -5.33
N ALA A 70 16.47 -22.09 -4.88
CA ALA A 70 16.12 -22.60 -3.57
C ALA A 70 16.46 -21.53 -2.51
N VAL A 71 15.61 -21.37 -1.49
CA VAL A 71 15.89 -20.52 -0.33
C VAL A 71 16.47 -21.43 0.76
N PRO A 72 17.80 -21.45 0.99
CA PRO A 72 18.37 -22.24 2.06
C PRO A 72 17.78 -21.88 3.44
N PRO A 73 17.76 -22.83 4.40
CA PRO A 73 17.37 -22.55 5.77
C PRO A 73 18.17 -21.37 6.34
N ARG A 74 17.48 -20.41 6.99
CA ARG A 74 18.09 -19.21 7.61
C ARG A 74 18.87 -18.31 6.64
N SER A 75 18.55 -18.32 5.35
CA SER A 75 19.17 -17.43 4.35
C SER A 75 18.19 -16.38 3.83
N SER A 76 18.72 -15.35 3.15
CA SER A 76 17.93 -14.36 2.41
C SER A 76 18.29 -14.39 0.92
N VAL A 77 17.30 -14.16 0.06
CA VAL A 77 17.50 -14.05 -1.39
C VAL A 77 17.24 -12.61 -1.81
N THR A 78 18.27 -11.92 -2.28
CA THR A 78 18.16 -10.59 -2.89
C THR A 78 17.82 -10.74 -4.36
N LEU A 79 16.66 -10.24 -4.76
CA LEU A 79 16.28 -10.13 -6.17
C LEU A 79 16.67 -8.73 -6.66
N GLN A 80 17.38 -8.67 -7.79
CA GLN A 80 17.60 -7.41 -8.52
C GLN A 80 16.40 -7.19 -9.43
N VAL A 81 15.64 -6.13 -9.17
CA VAL A 81 14.58 -5.70 -10.09
C VAL A 81 15.25 -4.93 -11.21
N CYS A 82 15.09 -5.37 -12.46
CA CYS A 82 15.56 -4.62 -13.61
C CYS A 82 14.81 -3.28 -13.66
N SER A 83 15.50 -2.18 -13.39
CA SER A 83 15.02 -0.83 -13.67
C SER A 83 15.77 -0.35 -14.91
N ASN A 84 15.03 0.07 -15.93
CA ASN A 84 15.55 0.69 -17.15
C ASN A 84 16.06 2.10 -16.87
#